data_AF-A0A068U6L3-F1
#
_entry.id   AF-A0A068U6L3-F1
#
_cell.length_a   1.000
_cell.length_b   1.000
_cell.length_c   1.000
_cell.angle_alpha   90.00
_cell.angle_beta   90.00
_cell.angle_gamma   90.00
#
_symmetry.space_group_name_H-M   'P 1'
#
loop_
_entity.id
_entity.type
_entity.pdbx_description
1 polymer ?
#
loop_
_entity_poly.entity_id
_entity_poly.type
_entity_poly.pdbx_seq_one_letter_code
_entity_poly.pdbx_strand_id
1 'polypeptide(L)'
;MGSGARLCALLGELGYQGHELLDPDSFEWPFQYDDVRPILDWLCSSLRPSNVLSPSEVSQYEQFVQEGKLLEGEDLDFAYDSISAFSTRRDNQEAVFGTEEGLKEIRDATASLKTEALELQKQLRRLQSQYDMLSGQASALSQGRRARVAATSVVNGQLTSLEDSLSARNLEMNAVLGKMASTAQELAHYHSGDEDGIYLAYSDFHQYLLVDSSCMKELNQWFSKQLDTGPYRLVAEEGKSKCSWVSLDEISNVLVRDLEKSHHQRVSELQRLRSIFGTSERQWVEAQVEYAKQQAILMALKGQVTSDEAHIHLDLHSLRRKHAELVGELSTLHRKEEKLSSETVPDLCWELAQLQDTYILQGDYDLKVMRQEFYINRQKTFINYLVNQLARHQFLKIACQLEKKTMLGAYSLLKVVESELQGYLSAAKGRVGRCMALIQASSEVQEQGAVDDRDTFLHGVRDLLSIYSNAQAGLSTYVSAPGIVQQISSLQSDLMSLQSELEHALPDDRNRCINELCTLVQSLQQLLFASSTTAQPILTPRTLMKELDEMEKANAELAAAVEEVSLEHNKKKEIVKHHSQELALQRRVFVDFFCNPDRLRSQVRELTARVRALQAS
;
A
#
# COMPACT_ATOMS: atom_id res chain seq x y z
N MET A 1 23.58 -64.87 63.03
CA MET A 1 22.74 -66.06 63.21
C MET A 1 23.56 -67.07 63.97
N GLY A 2 23.00 -67.69 65.01
CA GLY A 2 23.71 -68.70 65.80
C GLY A 2 24.21 -69.86 64.93
N SER A 3 25.28 -70.52 65.36
CA SER A 3 25.87 -71.67 64.67
C SER A 3 24.86 -72.83 64.60
N GLY A 4 24.04 -72.99 65.65
CA GLY A 4 22.93 -73.95 65.67
C GLY A 4 21.84 -73.62 64.65
N ALA A 5 21.47 -72.34 64.51
CA ALA A 5 20.51 -71.89 63.50
C ALA A 5 20.99 -72.14 62.07
N ARG A 6 22.31 -72.02 61.83
CA ARG A 6 22.90 -72.30 60.51
C ARG A 6 22.82 -73.78 60.16
N LEU A 7 22.96 -74.67 61.13
CA LEU A 7 22.80 -76.12 60.94
C LEU A 7 21.34 -76.49 60.66
N CYS A 8 20.39 -75.95 61.42
CA CYS A 8 18.96 -76.21 61.20
C CYS A 8 18.48 -75.69 59.82
N ALA A 9 18.96 -74.51 59.40
CA ALA A 9 18.67 -73.98 58.07
C ALA A 9 19.22 -74.88 56.96
N LEU A 10 20.46 -75.38 57.12
CA LEU A 10 21.06 -76.30 56.17
C LEU A 10 20.30 -77.63 56.11
N LEU A 11 19.84 -78.20 57.23
CA LEU A 11 19.00 -79.41 57.22
C LEU A 11 17.68 -79.22 56.49
N GLY A 12 17.10 -78.01 56.56
CA GLY A 12 15.93 -77.65 55.75
C GLY A 12 16.24 -77.57 54.26
N GLU A 13 17.35 -76.93 53.88
CA GLU A 13 17.82 -76.87 52.48
C GLU A 13 18.15 -78.26 51.90
N LEU A 14 18.57 -79.20 52.75
CA LEU A 14 18.86 -80.59 52.38
C LEU A 14 17.60 -81.49 52.35
N GLY A 15 16.41 -80.95 52.63
CA GLY A 15 15.14 -81.67 52.48
C GLY A 15 14.76 -82.60 53.64
N TYR A 16 15.30 -82.39 54.85
CA TYR A 16 14.92 -83.19 56.03
C TYR A 16 13.47 -82.90 56.44
N GLN A 17 12.59 -83.91 56.36
CA GLN A 17 11.15 -83.76 56.57
C GLN A 17 10.73 -83.29 57.98
N GLY A 18 11.62 -83.33 58.97
CA GLY A 18 11.36 -82.87 60.34
C GLY A 18 11.95 -81.51 60.70
N HIS A 19 12.49 -80.74 59.74
CA HIS A 19 13.28 -79.54 60.05
C HIS A 19 12.49 -78.42 60.76
N GLU A 20 11.17 -78.36 60.57
CA GLU A 20 10.31 -77.31 61.15
C GLU A 20 10.06 -77.52 62.66
N LEU A 21 10.34 -78.71 63.18
CA LEU A 21 10.18 -79.07 64.60
C LEU A 21 11.47 -78.89 65.42
N LEU A 22 12.59 -78.56 64.78
CA LEU A 22 13.90 -78.44 65.42
C LEU A 22 14.11 -77.02 65.94
N ASP A 23 14.29 -76.88 67.26
CA ASP A 23 14.59 -75.60 67.91
C ASP A 23 16.08 -75.22 67.73
N PRO A 24 16.40 -74.07 67.08
CA PRO A 24 17.77 -73.64 66.80
C PRO A 24 18.67 -73.51 68.03
N ASP A 25 18.10 -73.11 69.18
CA ASP A 25 18.87 -72.86 70.41
C ASP A 25 19.29 -74.18 71.09
N SER A 26 18.51 -75.24 70.88
CA SER A 26 18.81 -76.60 71.36
C SER A 26 20.01 -77.25 70.62
N PHE A 27 20.45 -76.70 69.48
CA PHE A 27 21.58 -77.19 68.69
C PHE A 27 22.83 -76.28 68.75
N GLU A 28 22.86 -75.30 69.66
CA GLU A 28 24.05 -74.46 69.90
C GLU A 28 25.13 -75.17 70.73
N TRP A 29 24.73 -76.04 71.67
CA TRP A 29 25.66 -76.68 72.60
C TRP A 29 26.73 -77.59 71.94
N PRO A 30 26.49 -78.31 70.83
CA PRO A 30 27.53 -79.12 70.19
C PRO A 30 28.66 -78.27 69.57
N PHE A 31 28.35 -77.03 69.15
CA PHE A 31 29.33 -76.08 68.61
C PHE A 31 30.22 -75.45 69.71
N GLN A 32 29.88 -75.67 70.98
CA GLN A 32 30.67 -75.19 72.12
C GLN A 32 31.80 -76.16 72.50
N TYR A 33 31.80 -77.39 71.97
CA TYR A 33 32.89 -78.36 72.14
C TYR A 33 33.94 -78.19 71.03
N ASP A 34 35.17 -77.82 71.39
CA ASP A 34 36.24 -77.51 70.43
C ASP A 34 36.64 -78.68 69.53
N ASP A 35 36.43 -79.92 69.96
CA ASP A 35 36.73 -81.11 69.15
C ASP A 35 35.67 -81.36 68.05
N VAL A 36 34.43 -80.94 68.28
CA VAL A 36 33.29 -81.21 67.39
C VAL A 36 32.99 -80.02 66.47
N ARG A 37 33.32 -78.81 66.93
CA ARG A 37 33.09 -77.55 66.21
C ARG A 37 33.66 -77.51 64.79
N PRO A 38 34.90 -77.95 64.48
CA PRO A 38 35.43 -77.91 63.13
C PRO A 38 34.66 -78.79 62.16
N ILE A 39 34.15 -79.93 62.64
CA ILE A 39 33.39 -80.90 61.85
C ILE A 39 32.00 -80.33 61.55
N LEU A 40 31.34 -79.72 62.54
CA LEU A 40 30.02 -79.10 62.36
C LEU A 40 30.09 -77.84 61.48
N ASP A 41 31.13 -77.01 61.62
CA ASP A 41 31.36 -75.88 60.73
C ASP A 41 31.68 -76.33 59.30
N TRP A 42 32.43 -77.43 59.14
CA TRP A 42 32.66 -78.04 57.83
C TRP A 42 31.35 -78.55 57.20
N LEU A 43 30.50 -79.24 57.96
CA LEU A 43 29.18 -79.68 57.51
C LEU A 43 28.32 -78.50 57.05
N CYS A 44 28.27 -77.43 57.85
CA CYS A 44 27.51 -76.21 57.54
C CYS A 44 28.06 -75.37 56.37
N SER A 45 29.26 -75.66 55.86
CA SER A 45 29.89 -74.93 54.77
C SER A 45 30.09 -75.74 53.49
N SER A 46 30.16 -77.07 53.61
CA SER A 46 30.52 -77.97 52.50
C SER A 46 29.35 -78.78 51.96
N LEU A 47 28.33 -79.05 52.78
CA LEU A 47 27.12 -79.71 52.31
C LEU A 47 26.26 -78.72 51.51
N ARG A 48 25.80 -79.16 50.34
CA ARG A 48 24.87 -78.46 49.46
C ARG A 48 23.76 -79.43 49.06
N PRO A 49 22.60 -78.95 48.57
CA PRO A 49 21.52 -79.81 48.09
C PRO A 49 21.96 -80.80 47.00
N SER A 50 23.01 -80.47 46.23
CA SER A 50 23.65 -81.36 45.24
C SER A 50 24.37 -82.58 45.83
N ASN A 51 24.59 -82.62 47.14
CA ASN A 51 25.32 -83.68 47.83
C ASN A 51 24.38 -84.68 48.50
N VAL A 52 23.07 -84.41 48.50
CA VAL A 52 22.03 -85.29 49.02
C VAL A 52 21.27 -85.86 47.83
N LEU A 53 21.20 -87.18 47.76
CA LEU A 53 20.49 -87.87 46.70
C LEU A 53 19.02 -87.46 46.72
N SER A 54 18.55 -86.91 45.60
CA SER A 54 17.14 -86.57 45.42
C SER A 54 16.28 -87.85 45.46
N PRO A 55 15.00 -87.77 45.87
CA PRO A 55 14.13 -88.95 45.90
C PRO A 55 13.99 -89.61 44.52
N SER A 56 14.11 -88.83 43.43
CA SER A 56 14.19 -89.34 42.06
C SER A 56 15.47 -90.12 41.75
N GLU A 57 16.63 -89.68 42.24
CA GLU A 57 17.90 -90.39 42.08
C GLU A 57 17.94 -91.66 42.93
N VAL A 58 17.31 -91.64 44.12
CA VAL A 58 17.14 -92.84 44.94
C VAL A 58 16.22 -93.85 44.24
N SER A 59 15.10 -93.40 43.65
CA SER A 59 14.25 -94.30 42.85
C SER A 59 14.97 -94.84 41.60
N GLN A 60 15.81 -94.05 40.94
CA GLN A 60 16.65 -94.52 39.82
C GLN A 60 17.71 -95.52 40.30
N TYR A 61 18.32 -95.29 41.45
CA TYR A 61 19.27 -96.21 42.08
C TYR A 61 18.59 -97.53 42.46
N GLU A 62 17.42 -97.49 43.12
CA GLU A 62 16.63 -98.68 43.44
C GLU A 62 16.20 -99.43 42.17
N GLN A 63 15.89 -98.71 41.10
CA GLN A 63 15.58 -99.30 39.80
C GLN A 63 16.83 -99.96 39.17
N PHE A 64 18.02 -99.35 39.29
CA PHE A 64 19.28 -99.96 38.84
C PHE A 64 19.69 -101.18 39.68
N VAL A 65 19.41 -101.17 40.98
CA VAL A 65 19.58 -102.33 41.87
C VAL A 65 18.65 -103.47 41.46
N GLN A 66 17.37 -103.17 41.16
CA GLN A 66 16.40 -104.17 40.68
C GLN A 66 16.75 -104.70 39.29
N GLU A 67 17.33 -103.86 38.42
CA GLU A 67 17.79 -104.25 37.08
C GLU A 67 19.15 -104.97 37.07
N GLY A 68 19.85 -105.07 38.21
CA GLY A 68 21.15 -105.74 38.32
C GLY A 68 22.27 -105.04 37.54
N LYS A 69 22.11 -103.74 37.23
CA LYS A 69 23.07 -102.93 36.45
C LYS A 69 23.92 -102.02 37.34
N LEU A 70 24.10 -102.43 38.59
CA LEU A 70 24.89 -101.68 39.56
C LEU A 70 26.35 -102.13 39.44
N LEU A 71 27.24 -101.18 39.13
CA LEU A 71 28.68 -101.42 39.09
C LEU A 71 29.22 -101.32 40.52
N GLU A 72 29.63 -102.44 41.10
CA GLU A 72 30.20 -102.51 42.45
C GLU A 72 31.60 -103.15 42.41
N GLY A 73 32.53 -102.61 43.20
CA GLY A 73 33.88 -103.16 43.33
C GLY A 73 34.70 -103.05 42.04
N GLU A 74 35.31 -104.16 41.61
CA GLU A 74 36.30 -104.21 40.51
C GLU A 74 35.76 -103.70 39.17
N ASP A 75 34.44 -103.81 38.92
CA ASP A 75 33.80 -103.32 37.70
C ASP A 75 33.69 -101.78 37.67
N LEU A 76 33.59 -101.13 38.84
CA LEU A 76 33.63 -99.67 38.95
C LEU A 76 35.07 -99.16 38.81
N ASP A 77 36.04 -99.86 39.38
CA ASP A 77 37.46 -99.56 39.21
C ASP A 77 37.88 -99.71 37.74
N PHE A 78 37.34 -100.71 37.03
CA PHE A 78 37.56 -100.88 35.59
C PHE A 78 36.91 -99.76 34.74
N ALA A 79 35.72 -99.28 35.11
CA ALA A 79 35.08 -98.14 34.47
C ALA A 79 35.85 -96.82 34.75
N TYR A 80 36.37 -96.66 35.96
CA TYR A 80 37.22 -95.54 36.34
C TYR A 80 38.57 -95.57 35.60
N ASP A 81 39.16 -96.75 35.42
CA ASP A 81 40.39 -96.95 34.65
C ASP A 81 40.19 -96.74 33.13
N SER A 82 38.99 -96.98 32.62
CA SER A 82 38.66 -96.69 31.21
C SER A 82 38.29 -95.21 30.98
N ILE A 83 37.92 -94.46 32.02
CA ILE A 83 37.74 -92.99 31.98
C ILE A 83 39.07 -92.25 32.29
N SER A 84 39.94 -92.83 33.11
CA SER A 84 41.29 -92.32 33.40
C SER A 84 42.26 -92.42 32.21
N ALA A 85 41.86 -93.11 31.13
CA ALA A 85 42.46 -93.06 29.80
C ALA A 85 42.50 -91.64 29.18
N PHE A 86 41.86 -90.63 29.80
CA PHE A 86 41.95 -89.22 29.39
C PHE A 86 42.69 -88.30 30.37
N SER A 87 43.36 -88.82 31.41
CA SER A 87 44.19 -87.99 32.29
C SER A 87 45.66 -88.41 32.31
N THR A 88 46.51 -87.49 31.86
CA THR A 88 47.97 -87.41 32.08
C THR A 88 48.89 -88.42 31.38
N ARG A 89 48.90 -88.41 30.05
CA ARG A 89 50.13 -88.34 29.20
C ARG A 89 49.72 -88.46 27.74
N ARG A 90 49.79 -87.36 26.99
CA ARG A 90 49.83 -87.43 25.52
C ARG A 90 51.29 -87.43 25.10
N ASP A 91 51.78 -88.61 24.79
CA ASP A 91 52.51 -88.88 23.55
C ASP A 91 52.11 -90.30 23.13
N ASN A 92 52.11 -90.57 21.83
CA ASN A 92 51.70 -91.79 21.13
C ASN A 92 50.27 -91.75 20.57
N GLN A 93 50.11 -90.90 19.55
CA GLN A 93 49.46 -91.32 18.30
C GLN A 93 50.21 -92.56 17.80
N GLU A 94 49.70 -93.77 18.05
CA GLU A 94 50.04 -95.00 17.30
C GLU A 94 49.30 -96.19 17.93
N ALA A 95 47.96 -96.22 17.83
CA ALA A 95 47.22 -97.47 18.07
C ALA A 95 45.77 -97.49 17.57
N VAL A 96 45.13 -96.38 17.16
CA VAL A 96 43.68 -96.39 16.86
C VAL A 96 43.26 -95.53 15.65
N PHE A 97 44.11 -95.34 14.65
CA PHE A 97 43.67 -94.73 13.38
C PHE A 97 44.17 -95.51 12.18
N GLY A 98 43.27 -96.27 11.56
CA GLY A 98 43.43 -96.68 10.17
C GLY A 98 43.31 -95.45 9.26
N THR A 99 44.15 -95.45 8.22
CA THR A 99 44.30 -94.49 7.11
C THR A 99 44.84 -93.08 7.45
N GLU A 100 46.17 -92.94 7.32
CA GLU A 100 46.92 -91.67 7.42
C GLU A 100 46.46 -90.58 6.43
N GLU A 101 45.69 -90.90 5.38
CA GLU A 101 45.19 -89.94 4.40
C GLU A 101 44.05 -89.08 4.95
N GLY A 102 43.11 -89.67 5.70
CA GLY A 102 41.98 -88.92 6.28
C GLY A 102 42.39 -87.94 7.39
N LEU A 103 43.42 -88.26 8.18
CA LEU A 103 43.95 -87.35 9.21
C LEU A 103 44.72 -86.18 8.60
N LYS A 104 45.44 -86.37 7.49
CA LYS A 104 46.08 -85.27 6.75
C LYS A 104 45.03 -84.37 6.10
N GLU A 105 44.03 -84.94 5.44
CA GLU A 105 42.91 -84.18 4.85
C GLU A 105 42.13 -83.39 5.90
N ILE A 106 41.84 -83.96 7.08
CA ILE A 106 41.16 -83.23 8.16
C ILE A 106 42.07 -82.15 8.76
N ARG A 107 43.39 -82.40 8.87
CA ARG A 107 44.35 -81.41 9.38
C ARG A 107 44.55 -80.26 8.39
N ASP A 108 44.56 -80.55 7.10
CA ASP A 108 44.65 -79.56 6.02
C ASP A 108 43.34 -78.78 5.87
N ALA A 109 42.19 -79.44 6.02
CA ALA A 109 40.87 -78.80 6.05
C ALA A 109 40.67 -77.91 7.29
N THR A 110 41.18 -78.33 8.46
CA THR A 110 41.13 -77.49 9.66
C THR A 110 42.13 -76.33 9.59
N ALA A 111 43.28 -76.50 8.92
CA ALA A 111 44.20 -75.42 8.63
C ALA A 111 43.60 -74.41 7.63
N SER A 112 42.95 -74.87 6.56
CA SER A 112 42.29 -74.00 5.58
C SER A 112 41.14 -73.22 6.22
N LEU A 113 40.28 -73.87 7.01
CA LEU A 113 39.22 -73.20 7.77
C LEU A 113 39.76 -72.19 8.78
N LYS A 114 40.91 -72.46 9.43
CA LYS A 114 41.57 -71.47 10.30
C LYS A 114 42.10 -70.29 9.52
N THR A 115 42.68 -70.49 8.35
CA THR A 115 43.13 -69.39 7.49
C THR A 115 41.95 -68.56 7.00
N GLU A 116 40.84 -69.20 6.63
CA GLU A 116 39.61 -68.54 6.21
C GLU A 116 38.99 -67.74 7.36
N ALA A 117 38.94 -68.29 8.57
CA ALA A 117 38.48 -67.59 9.76
C ALA A 117 39.35 -66.35 10.08
N LEU A 118 40.67 -66.46 9.92
CA LEU A 118 41.58 -65.32 10.09
C LEU A 118 41.38 -64.26 9.00
N GLU A 119 41.13 -64.67 7.76
CA GLU A 119 40.87 -63.76 6.64
C GLU A 119 39.53 -63.01 6.82
N LEU A 120 38.48 -63.73 7.23
CA LEU A 120 37.19 -63.16 7.62
C LEU A 120 37.33 -62.19 8.79
N GLN A 121 38.15 -62.53 9.80
CA GLN A 121 38.38 -61.64 10.94
C GLN A 121 39.11 -60.35 10.51
N LYS A 122 40.05 -60.42 9.55
CA LYS A 122 40.68 -59.22 8.96
C LYS A 122 39.66 -58.38 8.18
N GLN A 123 38.79 -59.02 7.39
CA GLN A 123 37.72 -58.33 6.65
C GLN A 123 36.75 -57.62 7.61
N LEU A 124 36.36 -58.27 8.70
CA LEU A 124 35.48 -57.71 9.72
C LEU A 124 36.10 -56.48 10.39
N ARG A 125 37.40 -56.51 10.74
CA ARG A 125 38.11 -55.34 11.27
C ARG A 125 38.19 -54.19 10.26
N ARG A 126 38.41 -54.49 8.97
CA ARG A 126 38.39 -53.46 7.91
C ARG A 126 37.01 -52.81 7.80
N LEU A 127 35.95 -53.61 7.78
CA LEU A 127 34.56 -53.13 7.77
C LEU A 127 34.22 -52.30 9.01
N GLN A 128 34.65 -52.72 10.20
CA GLN A 128 34.47 -51.94 11.43
C GLN A 128 35.19 -50.59 11.36
N SER A 129 36.45 -50.56 10.89
CA SER A 129 37.17 -49.29 10.73
C SER A 129 36.52 -48.35 9.71
N GLN A 130 35.94 -48.89 8.64
CA GLN A 130 35.17 -48.12 7.65
C GLN A 130 33.87 -47.60 8.26
N TYR A 131 33.16 -48.41 9.04
CA TYR A 131 31.94 -48.01 9.73
C TYR A 131 32.22 -46.91 10.76
N ASP A 132 33.27 -47.03 11.56
CA ASP A 132 33.66 -46.02 12.56
C ASP A 132 34.03 -44.69 11.89
N MET A 133 34.72 -44.74 10.75
CA MET A 133 35.05 -43.55 9.95
C MET A 133 33.79 -42.87 9.40
N LEU A 134 32.87 -43.64 8.82
CA LEU A 134 31.60 -43.14 8.30
C LEU A 134 30.69 -42.60 9.43
N SER A 135 30.66 -43.26 10.58
CA SER A 135 29.94 -42.82 11.78
C SER A 135 30.50 -41.49 12.31
N GLY A 136 31.84 -41.35 12.34
CA GLY A 136 32.51 -40.10 12.67
C GLY A 136 32.11 -38.96 11.73
N GLN A 137 32.13 -39.19 10.41
CA GLN A 137 31.70 -38.21 9.41
C GLN A 137 30.20 -37.86 9.55
N ALA A 138 29.33 -38.84 9.77
CA ALA A 138 27.90 -38.62 9.97
C ALA A 138 27.62 -37.81 11.24
N SER A 139 28.36 -38.05 12.32
CA SER A 139 28.24 -37.29 13.57
C SER A 139 28.70 -35.83 13.40
N ALA A 140 29.81 -35.58 12.68
CA ALA A 140 30.31 -34.25 12.37
C ALA A 140 29.33 -33.47 11.48
N LEU A 141 28.76 -34.11 10.46
CA LEU A 141 27.69 -33.52 9.63
C LEU A 141 26.45 -33.19 10.45
N SER A 142 26.03 -34.08 11.35
CA SER A 142 24.88 -33.87 12.23
C SER A 142 25.10 -32.73 13.23
N GLN A 143 26.31 -32.60 13.77
CA GLN A 143 26.68 -31.49 14.65
C GLN A 143 26.77 -30.16 13.89
N GLY A 144 27.36 -30.16 12.69
CA GLY A 144 27.38 -28.99 11.79
C GLY A 144 25.98 -28.56 11.34
N ARG A 145 25.05 -29.50 11.13
CA ARG A 145 23.63 -29.19 10.87
C ARG A 145 22.97 -28.56 12.09
N ARG A 146 23.16 -29.11 13.30
CA ARG A 146 22.62 -28.55 14.54
C ARG A 146 23.14 -27.14 14.81
N ALA A 147 24.43 -26.89 14.62
CA ALA A 147 25.03 -25.57 14.77
C ALA A 147 24.44 -24.55 13.77
N ARG A 148 24.27 -24.94 12.50
CA ARG A 148 23.61 -24.09 11.49
C ARG A 148 22.16 -23.78 11.86
N VAL A 149 21.37 -24.79 12.25
CA VAL A 149 19.98 -24.59 12.69
C VAL A 149 19.90 -23.66 13.91
N ALA A 150 20.79 -23.82 14.89
CA ALA A 150 20.86 -22.93 16.05
C ALA A 150 21.18 -21.48 15.64
N ALA A 151 22.18 -21.27 14.78
CA ALA A 151 22.51 -19.95 14.26
C ALA A 151 21.35 -19.32 13.48
N THR A 152 20.68 -20.09 12.61
CA THR A 152 19.49 -19.63 11.88
C THR A 152 18.35 -19.28 12.84
N SER A 153 18.13 -20.05 13.91
CA SER A 153 17.08 -19.76 14.89
C SER A 153 17.33 -18.45 15.65
N VAL A 154 18.60 -18.14 15.99
CA VAL A 154 18.97 -16.88 16.63
C VAL A 154 18.75 -15.70 15.69
N VAL A 155 19.18 -15.82 14.42
CA VAL A 155 18.96 -14.78 13.41
C VAL A 155 17.46 -14.57 13.16
N ASN A 156 16.68 -15.66 13.08
CA ASN A 156 15.23 -15.57 12.92
C ASN A 156 14.57 -14.87 14.11
N GLY A 157 14.99 -15.17 15.36
CA GLY A 157 14.49 -14.47 16.54
C GLY A 157 14.82 -12.98 16.55
N GLN A 158 16.00 -12.59 16.05
CA GLN A 158 16.36 -11.17 15.88
C GLN A 158 15.50 -10.52 14.79
N LEU A 159 15.27 -11.21 13.66
CA LEU A 159 14.43 -10.72 12.57
C LEU A 159 13.00 -10.47 13.03
N THR A 160 12.39 -11.42 13.75
CA THR A 160 11.02 -11.25 14.29
C THR A 160 10.95 -10.08 15.27
N SER A 161 11.95 -9.92 16.15
CA SER A 161 11.97 -8.78 17.08
C SER A 161 12.07 -7.42 16.37
N LEU A 162 12.81 -7.37 15.26
CA LEU A 162 12.92 -6.17 14.43
C LEU A 162 11.62 -5.91 13.67
N GLU A 163 10.98 -6.94 13.11
CA GLU A 163 9.67 -6.86 12.46
C GLU A 163 8.59 -6.35 13.43
N ASP A 164 8.56 -6.87 14.66
CA ASP A 164 7.65 -6.43 15.71
C ASP A 164 7.89 -4.95 16.05
N SER A 165 9.15 -4.53 16.19
CA SER A 165 9.50 -3.12 16.46
C SER A 165 9.12 -2.17 15.31
N LEU A 166 9.28 -2.63 14.06
CA LEU A 166 8.93 -1.85 12.87
C LEU A 166 7.42 -1.78 12.69
N SER A 167 6.69 -2.87 12.93
CA SER A 167 5.23 -2.89 12.86
C SER A 167 4.60 -1.99 13.93
N ALA A 168 5.12 -2.00 15.16
CA ALA A 168 4.70 -1.09 16.23
C ALA A 168 4.90 0.38 15.82
N ARG A 169 6.09 0.74 15.32
CA ARG A 169 6.34 2.11 14.82
C ARG A 169 5.47 2.50 13.63
N ASN A 170 5.20 1.58 12.71
CA ASN A 170 4.29 1.84 11.59
C ASN A 170 2.87 2.11 12.09
N LEU A 171 2.42 1.40 13.11
CA LEU A 171 1.09 1.60 13.71
C LEU A 171 1.00 2.97 14.39
N GLU A 172 2.03 3.37 15.15
CA GLU A 172 2.13 4.72 15.73
C GLU A 172 2.12 5.81 14.65
N MET A 173 2.92 5.64 13.59
CA MET A 173 2.97 6.59 12.47
C MET A 173 1.61 6.71 11.78
N ASN A 174 0.94 5.58 11.50
CA ASN A 174 -0.40 5.57 10.90
C ASN A 174 -1.42 6.26 11.80
N ALA A 175 -1.33 6.10 13.13
CA ALA A 175 -2.20 6.81 14.06
C ALA A 175 -1.98 8.33 14.02
N VAL A 176 -0.72 8.79 13.94
CA VAL A 176 -0.40 10.23 13.81
C VAL A 176 -0.90 10.79 12.48
N LEU A 177 -0.64 10.09 11.36
CA LEU A 177 -1.13 10.49 10.04
C LEU A 177 -2.67 10.52 9.97
N GLY A 178 -3.34 9.55 10.61
CA GLY A 178 -4.79 9.52 10.73
C GLY A 178 -5.34 10.72 11.50
N LYS A 179 -4.72 11.07 12.64
CA LYS A 179 -5.08 12.29 13.39
C LYS A 179 -4.89 13.54 12.55
N MET A 180 -3.73 13.66 11.88
CA MET A 180 -3.45 14.81 11.03
C MET A 180 -4.46 14.95 9.88
N ALA A 181 -4.84 13.84 9.25
CA ALA A 181 -5.87 13.81 8.23
C ALA A 181 -7.24 14.26 8.79
N SER A 182 -7.67 13.75 9.94
CA SER A 182 -8.92 14.17 10.57
C SER A 182 -8.93 15.66 10.92
N THR A 183 -7.84 16.19 11.51
CA THR A 183 -7.75 17.63 11.82
C THR A 183 -7.71 18.51 10.58
N ALA A 184 -7.08 18.04 9.49
CA ALA A 184 -7.08 18.76 8.22
C ALA A 184 -8.46 18.75 7.58
N GLN A 185 -9.22 17.67 7.73
CA GLN A 185 -10.59 17.56 7.24
C GLN A 185 -11.57 18.43 8.03
N GLU A 186 -11.44 18.49 9.36
CA GLU A 186 -12.18 19.42 10.22
C GLU A 186 -11.87 20.88 9.83
N LEU A 187 -10.58 21.21 9.64
CA LEU A 187 -10.17 22.53 9.19
C LEU A 187 -10.75 22.87 7.81
N ALA A 188 -10.74 21.91 6.87
CA ALA A 188 -11.35 22.08 5.56
C ALA A 188 -12.86 22.28 5.64
N HIS A 189 -13.55 21.60 6.55
CA HIS A 189 -14.98 21.80 6.79
C HIS A 189 -15.27 23.23 7.29
N TYR A 190 -14.48 23.75 8.23
CA TYR A 190 -14.62 25.15 8.67
C TYR A 190 -14.34 26.17 7.55
N HIS A 191 -13.63 25.78 6.49
CA HIS A 191 -13.35 26.61 5.32
C HIS A 191 -14.21 26.28 4.10
N SER A 192 -15.17 25.34 4.17
CA SER A 192 -16.05 25.01 3.04
C SER A 192 -17.11 26.08 2.79
N GLY A 193 -17.39 26.92 3.79
CA GLY A 193 -18.39 27.98 3.72
C GLY A 193 -19.83 27.48 3.89
N ASP A 194 -20.03 26.20 4.23
CA ASP A 194 -21.36 25.63 4.46
C ASP A 194 -21.95 25.98 5.84
N GLU A 195 -21.09 26.28 6.81
CA GLU A 195 -21.47 26.72 8.16
C GLU A 195 -21.46 28.26 8.21
N ASP A 196 -22.65 28.86 8.12
CA ASP A 196 -22.86 30.28 8.34
C ASP A 196 -22.46 30.67 9.77
N GLY A 197 -21.44 31.53 9.92
CA GLY A 197 -21.15 32.23 11.19
C GLY A 197 -19.78 32.01 11.83
N ILE A 198 -18.88 31.21 11.24
CA ILE A 198 -17.52 31.03 11.80
C ILE A 198 -16.60 32.18 11.39
N TYR A 199 -16.73 32.65 10.15
CA TYR A 199 -15.84 33.62 9.54
C TYR A 199 -16.66 34.80 9.00
N LEU A 200 -16.17 36.02 9.24
CA LEU A 200 -16.77 37.22 8.67
C LEU A 200 -16.76 37.17 7.15
N ALA A 201 -15.77 36.52 6.53
CA ALA A 201 -15.64 36.43 5.08
C ALA A 201 -16.80 35.67 4.40
N TYR A 202 -17.46 34.76 5.10
CA TYR A 202 -18.62 34.03 4.58
C TYR A 202 -19.96 34.70 4.93
N SER A 203 -19.95 35.74 5.77
CA SER A 203 -21.16 36.46 6.16
C SER A 203 -21.61 37.48 5.10
N ASP A 204 -22.92 37.63 4.91
CA ASP A 204 -23.47 38.66 4.03
C ASP A 204 -23.50 40.05 4.69
N PHE A 205 -22.68 40.98 4.20
CA PHE A 205 -22.66 42.37 4.66
C PHE A 205 -23.69 43.27 3.97
N HIS A 206 -24.50 42.77 3.04
CA HIS A 206 -25.44 43.59 2.29
C HIS A 206 -26.40 44.34 3.23
N GLN A 207 -26.93 43.68 4.26
CA GLN A 207 -27.80 44.32 5.25
C GLN A 207 -27.09 45.41 6.05
N TYR A 208 -25.83 45.18 6.48
CA TYR A 208 -25.03 46.19 7.17
C TYR A 208 -24.80 47.42 6.30
N LEU A 209 -24.42 47.23 5.03
CA LEU A 209 -24.17 48.32 4.09
C LEU A 209 -25.44 49.13 3.78
N LEU A 210 -26.59 48.46 3.69
CA LEU A 210 -27.88 49.13 3.52
C LEU A 210 -28.22 50.01 4.73
N VAL A 211 -28.09 49.47 5.94
CA VAL A 211 -28.34 50.23 7.18
C VAL A 211 -27.37 51.38 7.33
N ASP A 212 -26.08 51.18 7.06
CA ASP A 212 -25.06 52.23 7.16
C ASP A 212 -25.30 53.37 6.17
N SER A 213 -25.63 53.03 4.91
CA SER A 213 -25.96 54.03 3.89
C SER A 213 -27.22 54.83 4.25
N SER A 214 -28.19 54.21 4.92
CA SER A 214 -29.42 54.85 5.37
C SER A 214 -29.15 55.76 6.58
N CYS A 215 -28.35 55.29 7.54
CA CYS A 215 -27.88 56.08 8.68
C CYS A 215 -27.10 57.32 8.24
N MET A 216 -26.21 57.18 7.23
CA MET A 216 -25.48 58.32 6.66
C MET A 216 -26.42 59.36 6.04
N LYS A 217 -27.48 58.91 5.33
CA LYS A 217 -28.50 59.82 4.77
C LYS A 217 -29.26 60.55 5.87
N GLU A 218 -29.67 59.86 6.92
CA GLU A 218 -30.36 60.47 8.07
C GLU A 218 -29.47 61.45 8.82
N LEU A 219 -28.18 61.12 9.03
CA LEU A 219 -27.21 62.01 9.66
C LEU A 219 -27.00 63.29 8.84
N ASN A 220 -26.91 63.17 7.51
CA ASN A 220 -26.80 64.34 6.63
C ASN A 220 -28.07 65.20 6.67
N GLN A 221 -29.26 64.59 6.69
CA GLN A 221 -30.52 65.32 6.85
C GLN A 221 -30.62 66.01 8.22
N TRP A 222 -30.17 65.35 9.28
CA TRP A 222 -30.11 65.92 10.62
C TRP A 222 -29.14 67.10 10.67
N PHE A 223 -27.96 66.97 10.06
CA PHE A 223 -26.97 68.05 9.94
C PHE A 223 -27.58 69.28 9.27
N SER A 224 -28.24 69.09 8.11
CA SER A 224 -28.87 70.21 7.42
C SER A 224 -30.02 70.85 8.19
N LYS A 225 -30.81 70.07 8.94
CA LYS A 225 -31.88 70.62 9.78
C LYS A 225 -31.34 71.41 10.98
N GLN A 226 -30.27 70.93 11.60
CA GLN A 226 -29.83 71.39 12.92
C GLN A 226 -28.61 72.31 12.91
N LEU A 227 -27.83 72.37 11.82
CA LEU A 227 -26.56 73.10 11.77
C LEU A 227 -26.44 74.07 10.59
N ASP A 228 -27.14 73.86 9.46
CA ASP A 228 -27.15 74.84 8.34
C ASP A 228 -27.87 76.13 8.72
N THR A 229 -28.81 76.04 9.67
CA THR A 229 -29.40 77.22 10.30
C THR A 229 -28.41 77.73 11.35
N GLY A 230 -27.73 78.84 11.09
CA GLY A 230 -26.69 79.36 12.00
C GLY A 230 -27.15 79.52 13.46
N PRO A 231 -26.19 79.66 14.41
CA PRO A 231 -26.44 79.62 15.87
C PRO A 231 -27.48 80.62 16.38
N TYR A 232 -27.75 81.68 15.61
CA TYR A 232 -28.70 82.75 15.96
C TYR A 232 -30.18 82.40 15.77
N ARG A 233 -30.53 81.48 14.86
CA ARG A 233 -31.94 81.11 14.59
C ARG A 233 -32.43 79.96 15.46
N LEU A 234 -31.59 78.96 15.71
CA LEU A 234 -31.99 77.74 16.43
C LEU A 234 -32.37 77.99 17.90
N VAL A 235 -31.68 78.92 18.57
CA VAL A 235 -31.94 79.25 19.98
C VAL A 235 -33.13 80.20 20.12
N ALA A 236 -33.47 80.95 19.07
CA ALA A 236 -34.65 81.81 19.07
C ALA A 236 -35.96 81.01 19.06
N GLU A 237 -35.97 79.81 18.48
CA GLU A 237 -37.17 78.96 18.41
C GLU A 237 -37.38 78.15 19.70
N GLU A 238 -36.35 77.54 20.27
CA GLU A 238 -36.46 76.78 21.52
C GLU A 238 -36.41 77.68 22.78
N GLY A 239 -35.75 78.84 22.71
CA GLY A 239 -35.74 79.84 23.78
C GLY A 239 -37.14 80.37 24.13
N LYS A 240 -38.08 80.37 23.16
CA LYS A 240 -39.50 80.69 23.39
C LYS A 240 -40.16 79.74 24.39
N SER A 241 -39.69 78.50 24.49
CA SER A 241 -40.30 77.47 25.36
C SER A 241 -39.77 77.48 26.80
N LYS A 242 -38.54 77.94 27.02
CA LYS A 242 -37.89 78.00 28.35
C LYS A 242 -37.85 79.39 28.97
N CYS A 243 -38.04 80.45 28.18
CA CYS A 243 -38.05 81.83 28.63
C CYS A 243 -39.24 82.56 28.00
N SER A 244 -40.38 82.62 28.69
CA SER A 244 -41.58 83.34 28.20
C SER A 244 -41.47 84.87 28.31
N TRP A 245 -40.35 85.40 28.78
CA TRP A 245 -40.23 86.81 29.16
C TRP A 245 -39.73 87.74 28.06
N VAL A 246 -39.28 87.23 26.91
CA VAL A 246 -38.83 88.09 25.79
C VAL A 246 -39.16 87.44 24.44
N SER A 247 -40.17 87.98 23.74
CA SER A 247 -40.34 87.78 22.30
C SER A 247 -39.18 88.44 21.56
N LEU A 248 -38.15 87.65 21.24
CA LEU A 248 -36.97 88.10 20.48
C LEU A 248 -37.21 88.25 18.96
N ASP A 249 -38.44 88.03 18.48
CA ASP A 249 -38.76 87.97 17.04
C ASP A 249 -38.54 89.30 16.27
N GLU A 250 -38.57 90.46 16.94
CA GLU A 250 -38.49 91.74 16.22
C GLU A 250 -37.07 92.30 16.02
N ILE A 251 -36.06 91.85 16.76
CA ILE A 251 -34.71 92.45 16.69
C ILE A 251 -33.69 91.56 15.96
N SER A 252 -33.91 90.24 15.88
CA SER A 252 -32.92 89.34 15.27
C SER A 252 -32.98 89.25 13.75
N ASN A 253 -34.09 89.65 13.10
CA ASN A 253 -34.23 89.55 11.64
C ASN A 253 -33.58 90.69 10.84
N VAL A 254 -33.00 91.70 11.51
CA VAL A 254 -32.32 92.85 10.85
C VAL A 254 -30.79 92.77 10.91
N LEU A 255 -30.22 91.76 11.59
CA LEU A 255 -28.77 91.66 11.85
C LEU A 255 -27.87 91.43 10.62
N VAL A 256 -28.43 91.31 9.41
CA VAL A 256 -27.63 91.11 8.18
C VAL A 256 -27.46 92.38 7.35
N ARG A 257 -28.17 93.50 7.62
CA ARG A 257 -28.16 94.63 6.68
C ARG A 257 -27.61 95.98 7.15
N ASP A 258 -27.42 96.26 8.44
CA ASP A 258 -26.77 97.51 8.89
C ASP A 258 -26.24 97.37 10.34
N LEU A 259 -25.01 96.85 10.50
CA LEU A 259 -24.39 96.67 11.82
C LEU A 259 -24.27 98.02 12.57
N GLU A 260 -23.86 99.07 11.86
CA GLU A 260 -23.58 100.39 12.45
C GLU A 260 -24.84 101.08 12.98
N LYS A 261 -25.96 101.04 12.25
CA LYS A 261 -27.23 101.64 12.71
C LYS A 261 -27.78 100.92 13.94
N SER A 262 -27.63 99.60 14.01
CA SER A 262 -28.07 98.80 15.16
C SER A 262 -27.22 99.06 16.42
N HIS A 263 -25.91 99.28 16.26
CA HIS A 263 -25.03 99.68 17.36
C HIS A 263 -25.38 101.07 17.89
N HIS A 264 -25.61 102.04 17.00
CA HIS A 264 -26.04 103.38 17.40
C HIS A 264 -27.39 103.39 18.13
N GLN A 265 -28.35 102.56 17.68
CA GLN A 265 -29.64 102.40 18.37
C GLN A 265 -29.47 101.78 19.77
N ARG A 266 -28.65 100.73 19.92
CA ARG A 266 -28.39 100.10 21.23
C ARG A 266 -27.66 101.04 22.18
N VAL A 267 -26.68 101.80 21.70
CA VAL A 267 -25.98 102.81 22.50
C VAL A 267 -26.94 103.94 22.92
N SER A 268 -27.86 104.36 22.04
CA SER A 268 -28.88 105.36 22.37
C SER A 268 -29.89 104.84 23.40
N GLU A 269 -30.30 103.58 23.30
CA GLU A 269 -31.18 102.94 24.29
C GLU A 269 -30.49 102.76 25.64
N LEU A 270 -29.20 102.38 25.68
CA LEU A 270 -28.44 102.34 26.92
C LEU A 270 -28.33 103.73 27.56
N GLN A 271 -28.04 104.76 26.77
CA GLN A 271 -28.04 106.15 27.25
C GLN A 271 -29.42 106.56 27.81
N ARG A 272 -30.52 106.16 27.15
CA ARG A 272 -31.88 106.38 27.63
C ARG A 272 -32.10 105.68 28.97
N LEU A 273 -31.78 104.39 29.09
CA LEU A 273 -31.92 103.62 30.32
C LEU A 273 -31.08 104.19 31.46
N ARG A 274 -29.84 104.61 31.18
CA ARG A 274 -28.96 105.27 32.14
C ARG A 274 -29.55 106.59 32.65
N SER A 275 -30.13 107.39 31.76
CA SER A 275 -30.79 108.64 32.16
C SER A 275 -32.02 108.41 33.03
N ILE A 276 -32.82 107.38 32.71
CA ILE A 276 -34.02 107.02 33.48
C ILE A 276 -33.62 106.46 34.83
N PHE A 277 -32.65 105.55 34.89
CA PHE A 277 -32.19 104.96 36.14
C PHE A 277 -31.56 106.01 37.08
N GLY A 278 -30.68 106.87 36.56
CA GLY A 278 -30.07 107.93 37.36
C GLY A 278 -31.11 108.91 37.94
N THR A 279 -32.17 109.21 37.18
CA THR A 279 -33.26 110.07 37.66
C THR A 279 -34.20 109.36 38.63
N SER A 280 -34.52 108.08 38.41
CA SER A 280 -35.37 107.30 39.32
C SER A 280 -34.69 107.02 40.65
N GLU A 281 -33.41 106.67 40.66
CA GLU A 281 -32.64 106.45 41.90
C GLU A 281 -32.51 107.75 42.69
N ARG A 282 -32.25 108.87 42.01
CA ARG A 282 -32.23 110.18 42.67
C ARG A 282 -33.57 110.51 43.31
N GLN A 283 -34.68 110.34 42.58
CA GLN A 283 -36.03 110.58 43.12
C GLN A 283 -36.34 109.65 44.30
N TRP A 284 -35.87 108.41 44.25
CA TRP A 284 -36.03 107.46 45.34
C TRP A 284 -35.23 107.87 46.59
N VAL A 285 -33.98 108.31 46.42
CA VAL A 285 -33.15 108.84 47.51
C VAL A 285 -33.75 110.13 48.08
N GLU A 286 -34.17 111.08 47.24
CA GLU A 286 -34.83 112.32 47.67
C GLU A 286 -36.12 112.03 48.44
N ALA A 287 -36.93 111.07 47.99
CA ALA A 287 -38.13 110.64 48.70
C ALA A 287 -37.80 110.00 50.06
N GLN A 288 -36.73 109.21 50.16
CA GLN A 288 -36.25 108.66 51.42
C GLN A 288 -35.72 109.73 52.38
N VAL A 289 -35.00 110.73 51.87
CA VAL A 289 -34.50 111.86 52.66
C VAL A 289 -35.65 112.70 53.19
N GLU A 290 -36.64 113.03 52.35
CA GLU A 290 -37.84 113.77 52.78
C GLU A 290 -38.69 112.97 53.77
N TYR A 291 -38.81 111.65 53.58
CA TYR A 291 -39.45 110.77 54.56
C TYR A 291 -38.73 110.81 55.92
N ALA A 292 -37.40 110.66 55.93
CA ALA A 292 -36.59 110.73 57.14
C ALA A 292 -36.66 112.12 57.82
N LYS A 293 -36.67 113.19 57.04
CA LYS A 293 -36.85 114.58 57.51
C LYS A 293 -38.22 114.77 58.17
N GLN A 294 -39.29 114.32 57.53
CA GLN A 294 -40.64 114.37 58.12
C GLN A 294 -40.71 113.56 59.41
N GLN A 295 -40.08 112.37 59.44
CA GLN A 295 -40.02 111.55 60.65
C GLN A 295 -39.25 112.23 61.79
N ALA A 296 -38.11 112.88 61.48
CA ALA A 296 -37.32 113.65 62.45
C ALA A 296 -38.10 114.87 62.98
N ILE A 297 -38.82 115.58 62.12
CA ILE A 297 -39.70 116.69 62.54
C ILE A 297 -40.80 116.18 63.47
N LEU A 298 -41.45 115.07 63.14
CA LEU A 298 -42.46 114.46 64.01
C LEU A 298 -41.86 114.02 65.36
N MET A 299 -40.64 113.48 65.37
CA MET A 299 -39.92 113.15 66.61
C MET A 299 -39.58 114.39 67.43
N ALA A 300 -39.09 115.45 66.80
CA ALA A 300 -38.77 116.72 67.45
C ALA A 300 -40.01 117.41 68.02
N LEU A 301 -41.12 117.44 67.27
CA LEU A 301 -42.41 117.98 67.73
C LEU A 301 -42.97 117.16 68.89
N LYS A 302 -42.89 115.82 68.84
CA LYS A 302 -43.23 114.96 69.99
C LYS A 302 -42.37 115.28 71.20
N GLY A 303 -41.06 115.49 71.00
CA GLY A 303 -40.12 115.91 72.04
C GLY A 303 -40.44 117.29 72.63
N GLN A 304 -40.82 118.25 71.79
CA GLN A 304 -41.23 119.61 72.21
C GLN A 304 -42.52 119.61 73.00
N VAL A 305 -43.54 118.86 72.55
CA VAL A 305 -44.78 118.67 73.31
C VAL A 305 -44.50 118.07 74.70
N THR A 306 -43.49 117.20 74.82
CA THR A 306 -43.06 116.67 76.13
C THR A 306 -42.16 117.62 76.93
N SER A 307 -41.51 118.61 76.30
CA SER A 307 -40.60 119.55 76.98
C SER A 307 -41.20 120.93 77.28
N ASP A 308 -42.36 121.27 76.70
CA ASP A 308 -43.10 122.51 76.98
C ASP A 308 -43.58 122.61 78.45
N GLU A 309 -43.41 121.56 79.25
CA GLU A 309 -43.59 121.60 80.70
C GLU A 309 -42.37 122.16 81.47
N ALA A 310 -41.18 122.28 80.84
CA ALA A 310 -39.90 122.50 81.54
C ALA A 310 -39.15 123.80 81.17
N HIS A 311 -39.78 124.77 80.49
CA HIS A 311 -39.13 126.03 80.14
C HIS A 311 -39.67 127.23 80.95
N ILE A 312 -39.24 127.33 82.21
CA ILE A 312 -39.36 128.57 82.97
C ILE A 312 -37.96 129.01 83.41
N HIS A 313 -37.59 130.22 82.98
CA HIS A 313 -36.40 131.01 83.34
C HIS A 313 -35.05 130.66 82.68
N LEU A 314 -34.84 131.19 81.47
CA LEU A 314 -33.49 131.54 80.97
C LEU A 314 -33.43 133.03 80.62
N ASP A 315 -32.32 133.65 80.98
CA ASP A 315 -32.04 135.07 80.77
C ASP A 315 -31.99 135.42 79.27
N LEU A 316 -32.59 136.54 78.87
CA LEU A 316 -32.81 136.95 77.47
C LEU A 316 -31.50 136.96 76.66
N HIS A 317 -30.40 137.32 77.31
CA HIS A 317 -29.07 137.37 76.70
C HIS A 317 -28.50 135.98 76.38
N SER A 318 -28.73 135.00 77.27
CA SER A 318 -28.32 133.61 77.06
C SER A 318 -29.12 132.95 75.95
N LEU A 319 -30.42 133.29 75.86
CA LEU A 319 -31.32 132.82 74.81
C LEU A 319 -30.91 133.37 73.44
N ARG A 320 -30.54 134.66 73.36
CA ARG A 320 -30.05 135.29 72.12
C ARG A 320 -28.72 134.69 71.65
N ARG A 321 -27.80 134.38 72.57
CA ARG A 321 -26.51 133.75 72.22
C ARG A 321 -26.72 132.32 71.70
N LYS A 322 -27.51 131.50 72.41
CA LYS A 322 -27.90 130.16 71.96
C LYS A 322 -28.67 130.18 70.65
N HIS A 323 -29.55 131.16 70.45
CA HIS A 323 -30.25 131.34 69.18
C HIS A 323 -29.29 131.65 68.04
N ALA A 324 -28.31 132.55 68.25
CA ALA A 324 -27.28 132.83 67.25
C ALA A 324 -26.37 131.61 66.96
N GLU A 325 -26.01 130.82 67.98
CA GLU A 325 -25.27 129.57 67.84
C GLU A 325 -26.08 128.52 67.05
N LEU A 326 -27.34 128.30 67.41
CA LEU A 326 -28.26 127.39 66.70
C LEU A 326 -28.53 127.85 65.25
N VAL A 327 -28.68 129.15 65.02
CA VAL A 327 -28.82 129.71 63.66
C VAL A 327 -27.53 129.48 62.86
N GLY A 328 -26.35 129.63 63.51
CA GLY A 328 -25.06 129.28 62.93
C GLY A 328 -24.97 127.80 62.56
N GLU A 329 -25.28 126.90 63.49
CA GLU A 329 -25.30 125.46 63.27
C GLU A 329 -26.29 125.06 62.18
N LEU A 330 -27.52 125.59 62.20
CA LEU A 330 -28.53 125.40 61.16
C LEU A 330 -28.02 125.85 59.80
N SER A 331 -27.34 126.99 59.70
CA SER A 331 -26.77 127.45 58.42
C SER A 331 -25.66 126.51 57.93
N THR A 332 -24.85 125.95 58.82
CA THR A 332 -23.81 124.99 58.43
C THR A 332 -24.39 123.64 58.03
N LEU A 333 -25.47 123.19 58.69
CA LEU A 333 -26.18 121.96 58.36
C LEU A 333 -26.94 122.10 57.05
N HIS A 334 -27.62 123.22 56.82
CA HIS A 334 -28.32 123.49 55.57
C HIS A 334 -27.34 123.57 54.39
N ARG A 335 -26.16 124.18 54.59
CA ARG A 335 -25.09 124.15 53.58
C ARG A 335 -24.55 122.74 53.31
N LYS A 336 -24.52 121.86 54.31
CA LYS A 336 -24.12 120.45 54.13
C LYS A 336 -25.22 119.65 53.42
N GLU A 337 -26.47 119.85 53.79
CA GLU A 337 -27.65 119.26 53.13
C GLU A 337 -27.70 119.67 51.66
N GLU A 338 -27.52 120.97 51.38
CA GLU A 338 -27.49 121.49 50.02
C GLU A 338 -26.37 120.86 49.21
N LYS A 339 -25.13 120.81 49.74
CA LYS A 339 -24.01 120.10 49.09
C LYS A 339 -24.28 118.61 48.84
N LEU A 340 -24.90 117.93 49.81
CA LEU A 340 -25.20 116.51 49.66
C LEU A 340 -26.25 116.27 48.55
N SER A 341 -27.31 117.08 48.54
CA SER A 341 -28.41 116.99 47.57
C SER A 341 -28.05 117.51 46.17
N SER A 342 -27.18 118.52 46.06
CA SER A 342 -26.82 119.14 44.78
C SER A 342 -25.64 118.47 44.08
N GLU A 343 -24.65 117.98 44.84
CA GLU A 343 -23.40 117.44 44.28
C GLU A 343 -23.29 115.93 44.54
N THR A 344 -23.25 115.48 45.80
CA THR A 344 -22.82 114.11 46.09
C THR A 344 -23.83 113.02 45.70
N VAL A 345 -25.13 113.23 45.92
CA VAL A 345 -26.16 112.24 45.58
C VAL A 345 -26.32 112.11 44.06
N PRO A 346 -26.40 113.21 43.28
CA PRO A 346 -26.38 113.14 41.83
C PRO A 346 -25.14 112.43 41.26
N ASP A 347 -23.94 112.71 41.80
CA ASP A 347 -22.70 112.09 41.34
C ASP A 347 -22.69 110.58 41.60
N LEU A 348 -23.09 110.14 42.80
CA LEU A 348 -23.19 108.71 43.12
C LEU A 348 -24.28 107.99 42.32
N CYS A 349 -25.44 108.59 42.12
CA CYS A 349 -26.48 108.03 41.25
C CYS A 349 -26.00 107.92 39.79
N TRP A 350 -25.17 108.86 39.34
CA TRP A 350 -24.56 108.81 38.02
C TRP A 350 -23.51 107.70 37.89
N GLU A 351 -22.69 107.48 38.92
CA GLU A 351 -21.76 106.35 38.98
C GLU A 351 -22.50 104.99 39.04
N LEU A 352 -23.57 104.89 39.82
CA LEU A 352 -24.43 103.70 39.86
C LEU A 352 -25.09 103.43 38.51
N ALA A 353 -25.56 104.47 37.82
CA ALA A 353 -26.12 104.35 36.49
C ALA A 353 -25.09 103.89 35.44
N GLN A 354 -23.82 104.27 35.58
CA GLN A 354 -22.73 103.74 34.75
C GLN A 354 -22.48 102.25 35.00
N LEU A 355 -22.55 101.81 36.25
CA LEU A 355 -22.38 100.40 36.60
C LEU A 355 -23.52 99.54 36.05
N GLN A 356 -24.72 100.07 35.90
CA GLN A 356 -25.85 99.33 35.34
C GLN A 356 -25.65 98.88 33.89
N ASP A 357 -24.96 99.67 33.08
CA ASP A 357 -24.61 99.31 31.70
C ASP A 357 -23.79 98.01 31.68
N THR A 358 -22.95 97.76 32.69
CA THR A 358 -22.14 96.55 32.78
C THR A 358 -22.98 95.30 33.02
N TYR A 359 -24.03 95.37 33.85
CA TYR A 359 -24.95 94.25 34.09
C TYR A 359 -25.79 93.92 32.87
N ILE A 360 -26.23 94.93 32.11
CA ILE A 360 -26.98 94.73 30.86
C ILE A 360 -26.08 94.08 29.80
N LEU A 361 -24.84 94.55 29.67
CA LEU A 361 -23.87 93.96 28.76
C LEU A 361 -23.52 92.53 29.16
N GLN A 362 -23.31 92.26 30.46
CA GLN A 362 -23.07 90.92 30.97
C GLN A 362 -24.20 89.96 30.56
N GLY A 363 -25.46 90.36 30.74
CA GLY A 363 -26.61 89.55 30.30
C GLY A 363 -26.64 89.26 28.80
N ASP A 364 -26.27 90.22 27.93
CA ASP A 364 -26.18 89.98 26.48
C ASP A 364 -25.02 89.04 26.11
N TYR A 365 -23.86 89.16 26.79
CA TYR A 365 -22.74 88.23 26.59
C TYR A 365 -23.05 86.83 27.11
N ASP A 366 -23.69 86.70 28.26
CA ASP A 366 -24.14 85.40 28.80
C ASP A 366 -25.11 84.73 27.82
N LEU A 367 -26.05 85.50 27.24
CA LEU A 367 -26.96 84.97 26.21
C LEU A 367 -26.21 84.53 24.94
N LYS A 368 -25.17 85.25 24.51
CA LYS A 368 -24.32 84.84 23.37
C LYS A 368 -23.54 83.57 23.68
N VAL A 369 -22.97 83.46 24.89
CA VAL A 369 -22.23 82.27 25.34
C VAL A 369 -23.17 81.07 25.36
N MET A 370 -24.36 81.19 25.97
CA MET A 370 -25.36 80.12 26.00
C MET A 370 -25.76 79.64 24.58
N ARG A 371 -25.89 80.57 23.62
CA ARG A 371 -26.17 80.22 22.21
C ARG A 371 -25.03 79.41 21.59
N GLN A 372 -23.79 79.82 21.83
CA GLN A 372 -22.62 79.14 21.31
C GLN A 372 -22.42 77.77 21.98
N GLU A 373 -22.59 77.66 23.28
CA GLU A 373 -22.51 76.39 24.01
C GLU A 373 -23.55 75.39 23.52
N PHE A 374 -24.77 75.85 23.28
CA PHE A 374 -25.83 75.01 22.70
C PHE A 374 -25.45 74.49 21.31
N TYR A 375 -24.91 75.36 20.44
CA TYR A 375 -24.44 74.98 19.11
C TYR A 375 -23.26 74.00 19.19
N ILE A 376 -22.29 74.24 20.08
CA ILE A 376 -21.16 73.35 20.34
C ILE A 376 -21.64 71.99 20.84
N ASN A 377 -22.64 71.93 21.71
CA ASN A 377 -23.19 70.68 22.21
C ASN A 377 -23.85 69.87 21.08
N ARG A 378 -24.59 70.52 20.17
CA ARG A 378 -25.13 69.86 18.98
C ARG A 378 -24.02 69.36 18.04
N GLN A 379 -22.96 70.14 17.84
CA GLN A 379 -21.80 69.69 17.08
C GLN A 379 -21.11 68.49 17.74
N LYS A 380 -20.93 68.49 19.06
CA LYS A 380 -20.37 67.35 19.81
C LYS A 380 -21.23 66.10 19.64
N THR A 381 -22.56 66.21 19.68
CA THR A 381 -23.44 65.06 19.42
C THR A 381 -23.27 64.52 18.00
N PHE A 382 -23.16 65.40 17.00
CA PHE A 382 -22.93 65.00 15.61
C PHE A 382 -21.58 64.30 15.42
N ILE A 383 -20.51 64.88 15.97
CA ILE A 383 -19.18 64.29 15.96
C ILE A 383 -19.21 62.92 16.62
N ASN A 384 -19.92 62.75 17.74
CA ASN A 384 -20.05 61.45 18.39
C ASN A 384 -20.73 60.41 17.48
N TYR A 385 -21.79 60.79 16.75
CA TYR A 385 -22.41 59.88 15.77
C TYR A 385 -21.43 59.48 14.65
N LEU A 386 -20.67 60.42 14.10
CA LEU A 386 -19.65 60.14 13.08
C LEU A 386 -18.51 59.27 13.61
N VAL A 387 -18.03 59.54 14.83
CA VAL A 387 -16.98 58.73 15.49
C VAL A 387 -17.48 57.31 15.70
N ASN A 388 -18.73 57.12 16.13
CA ASN A 388 -19.32 55.80 16.29
C ASN A 388 -19.46 55.07 14.96
N GLN A 389 -19.88 55.76 13.89
CA GLN A 389 -19.93 55.18 12.55
C GLN A 389 -18.54 54.77 12.07
N LEU A 390 -17.54 55.63 12.23
CA LEU A 390 -16.15 55.33 11.87
C LEU A 390 -15.59 54.16 12.69
N ALA A 391 -15.86 54.11 13.99
CA ALA A 391 -15.41 53.05 14.87
C ALA A 391 -15.97 51.68 14.44
N ARG A 392 -17.25 51.61 14.05
CA ARG A 392 -17.86 50.37 13.51
C ARG A 392 -17.16 49.90 12.23
N HIS A 393 -16.89 50.81 11.30
CA HIS A 393 -16.15 50.49 10.07
C HIS A 393 -14.71 50.05 10.34
N GLN A 394 -14.02 50.75 11.22
CA GLN A 394 -12.65 50.39 11.60
C GLN A 394 -12.60 49.04 12.30
N PHE A 395 -13.55 48.76 13.19
CA PHE A 395 -13.69 47.47 13.84
C PHE A 395 -13.88 46.35 12.82
N LEU A 396 -14.84 46.51 11.88
CA LEU A 396 -15.08 45.55 10.81
C LEU A 396 -13.83 45.32 9.96
N LYS A 397 -13.13 46.40 9.58
CA LYS A 397 -11.89 46.33 8.81
C LYS A 397 -10.79 45.56 9.57
N ILE A 398 -10.62 45.82 10.86
CA ILE A 398 -9.63 45.13 11.70
C ILE A 398 -10.01 43.65 11.84
N ALA A 399 -11.28 43.33 12.07
CA ALA A 399 -11.77 41.95 12.15
C ALA A 399 -11.45 41.17 10.86
N CYS A 400 -11.78 41.72 9.68
CA CYS A 400 -11.45 41.08 8.41
C CYS A 400 -9.93 40.93 8.19
N GLN A 401 -9.11 41.88 8.65
CA GLN A 401 -7.65 41.80 8.54
C GLN A 401 -7.06 40.72 9.45
N LEU A 402 -7.56 40.61 10.69
CA LEU A 402 -7.16 39.57 11.62
C LEU A 402 -7.52 38.19 11.09
N GLU A 403 -8.75 38.05 10.60
CA GLU A 403 -9.24 36.80 9.99
C GLU A 403 -8.42 36.41 8.75
N LYS A 404 -8.14 37.36 7.86
CA LYS A 404 -7.25 37.12 6.72
C LYS A 404 -5.87 36.63 7.18
N LYS A 405 -5.31 37.22 8.24
CA LYS A 405 -4.01 36.80 8.78
C LYS A 405 -4.08 35.39 9.35
N THR A 406 -5.13 35.02 10.07
CA THR A 406 -5.30 33.66 10.61
C THR A 406 -5.50 32.64 9.50
N MET A 407 -6.31 32.94 8.48
CA MET A 407 -6.50 32.08 7.31
C MET A 407 -5.19 31.87 6.53
N LEU A 408 -4.42 32.94 6.29
CA LEU A 408 -3.11 32.83 5.64
C LEU A 408 -2.10 32.06 6.49
N GLY A 409 -2.16 32.21 7.81
CA GLY A 409 -1.36 31.43 8.76
C GLY A 409 -1.66 29.94 8.66
N ALA A 410 -2.93 29.56 8.74
CA ALA A 410 -3.39 28.18 8.56
C ALA A 410 -2.98 27.60 7.19
N TYR A 411 -3.18 28.36 6.11
CA TYR A 411 -2.74 27.98 4.77
C TYR A 411 -1.22 27.75 4.70
N SER A 412 -0.42 28.65 5.28
CA SER A 412 1.04 28.51 5.28
C SER A 412 1.50 27.25 6.04
N LEU A 413 0.87 26.94 7.18
CA LEU A 413 1.15 25.74 7.96
C LEU A 413 0.76 24.47 7.18
N LEU A 414 -0.42 24.45 6.57
CA LEU A 414 -0.85 23.32 5.72
C LEU A 414 0.12 23.08 4.57
N LYS A 415 0.60 24.14 3.93
CA LYS A 415 1.59 24.05 2.84
C LYS A 415 2.93 23.51 3.31
N VAL A 416 3.38 23.88 4.52
CA VAL A 416 4.59 23.31 5.13
C VAL A 416 4.40 21.82 5.38
N VAL A 417 3.28 21.43 5.99
CA VAL A 417 2.94 20.02 6.27
C VAL A 417 2.90 19.20 4.97
N GLU A 418 2.26 19.72 3.92
CA GLU A 418 2.23 19.09 2.59
C GLU A 418 3.65 18.88 2.04
N SER A 419 4.50 19.90 2.12
CA SER A 419 5.89 19.81 1.63
C SER A 419 6.73 18.79 2.40
N GLU A 420 6.56 18.70 3.73
CA GLU A 420 7.25 17.72 4.56
C GLU A 420 6.77 16.30 4.25
N LEU A 421 5.45 16.08 4.16
CA LEU A 421 4.89 14.79 3.77
C LEU A 421 5.38 14.33 2.40
N GLN A 422 5.44 15.24 1.43
CA GLN A 422 5.97 14.93 0.10
C GLN A 422 7.46 14.57 0.17
N GLY A 423 8.23 15.26 1.02
CA GLY A 423 9.62 14.93 1.34
C GLY A 423 9.74 13.51 1.89
N TYR A 424 8.98 13.16 2.93
CA TYR A 424 8.96 11.82 3.52
C TYR A 424 8.55 10.75 2.52
N LEU A 425 7.53 11.01 1.70
CA LEU A 425 7.06 10.09 0.67
C LEU A 425 8.12 9.83 -0.40
N SER A 426 8.84 10.86 -0.83
CA SER A 426 9.96 10.71 -1.78
C SER A 426 11.13 9.90 -1.16
N ALA A 427 11.46 10.16 0.10
CA ALA A 427 12.50 9.41 0.82
C ALA A 427 12.10 7.94 1.03
N ALA A 428 10.83 7.68 1.37
CA ALA A 428 10.27 6.34 1.49
C ALA A 428 10.31 5.60 0.14
N LYS A 429 9.86 6.23 -0.94
CA LYS A 429 9.96 5.66 -2.31
C LYS A 429 11.40 5.33 -2.68
N GLY A 430 12.35 6.23 -2.37
CA GLY A 430 13.78 6.00 -2.60
C GLY A 430 14.35 4.85 -1.75
N ARG A 431 13.88 4.67 -0.51
CA ARG A 431 14.23 3.51 0.33
C ARG A 431 13.64 2.22 -0.23
N VAL A 432 12.37 2.21 -0.61
CA VAL A 432 11.70 1.05 -1.23
C VAL A 432 12.43 0.64 -2.50
N GLY A 433 12.77 1.60 -3.37
CA GLY A 433 13.57 1.31 -4.57
C GLY A 433 14.92 0.66 -4.26
N ARG A 434 15.63 1.13 -3.22
CA ARG A 434 16.88 0.50 -2.77
C ARG A 434 16.67 -0.90 -2.19
N CYS A 435 15.61 -1.13 -1.41
CA CYS A 435 15.27 -2.45 -0.90
C CYS A 435 14.92 -3.41 -2.05
N MET A 436 14.16 -2.96 -3.04
CA MET A 436 13.84 -3.76 -4.24
C MET A 436 15.12 -4.10 -5.02
N ALA A 437 16.04 -3.15 -5.20
CA ALA A 437 17.33 -3.41 -5.83
C ALA A 437 18.18 -4.40 -5.02
N LEU A 438 18.17 -4.32 -3.68
CA LEU A 438 18.83 -5.31 -2.81
C LEU A 438 18.19 -6.70 -2.92
N ILE A 439 16.86 -6.78 -2.99
CA ILE A 439 16.15 -8.05 -3.19
C ILE A 439 16.56 -8.65 -4.54
N GLN A 440 16.56 -7.84 -5.60
CA GLN A 440 16.98 -8.27 -6.94
C GLN A 440 18.46 -8.73 -6.95
N ALA A 441 19.37 -7.96 -6.33
CA ALA A 441 20.76 -8.37 -6.17
C ALA A 441 20.90 -9.64 -5.33
N SER A 442 20.07 -9.84 -4.30
CA SER A 442 20.08 -11.05 -3.47
C SER A 442 19.56 -12.28 -4.21
N SER A 443 18.61 -12.12 -5.14
CA SER A 443 18.16 -13.21 -6.01
C SER A 443 19.21 -13.61 -7.04
N GLU A 444 20.06 -12.68 -7.50
CA GLU A 444 21.19 -12.98 -8.38
C GLU A 444 22.32 -13.73 -7.64
N VAL A 445 22.48 -13.54 -6.32
CA VAL A 445 23.50 -14.21 -5.50
C VAL A 445 23.16 -15.67 -5.16
N GLN A 446 21.94 -16.15 -5.41
CA GLN A 446 21.58 -17.57 -5.22
C GLN A 446 22.34 -18.54 -6.16
N GLU A 447 23.08 -18.03 -7.15
CA GLU A 447 23.92 -18.86 -8.04
C GLU A 447 25.30 -19.21 -7.46
N GLN A 448 25.72 -18.63 -6.33
CA GLN A 448 27.05 -18.89 -5.75
C GLN A 448 27.04 -20.02 -4.72
N GLY A 449 26.71 -21.22 -5.20
CA GLY A 449 27.13 -22.47 -4.58
C GLY A 449 28.13 -23.15 -5.51
N ALA A 450 29.39 -22.72 -5.47
CA ALA A 450 30.46 -23.47 -6.14
C ALA A 450 30.47 -24.88 -5.55
N VAL A 451 30.43 -25.89 -6.42
CA VAL A 451 30.69 -27.27 -6.03
C VAL A 451 32.08 -27.31 -5.39
N ASP A 452 32.17 -27.79 -4.14
CA ASP A 452 33.43 -27.91 -3.41
C ASP A 452 34.44 -28.72 -4.26
N ASP A 453 35.68 -28.27 -4.35
CA ASP A 453 36.75 -28.93 -5.12
C ASP A 453 36.98 -30.38 -4.65
N ARG A 454 36.54 -30.71 -3.42
CA ARG A 454 36.61 -32.06 -2.84
C ARG A 454 35.51 -33.00 -3.34
N ASP A 455 34.45 -32.49 -3.95
CA ASP A 455 33.32 -33.30 -4.39
C ASP A 455 33.56 -33.90 -5.78
N THR A 456 34.38 -34.96 -5.82
CA THR A 456 34.70 -35.69 -7.06
C THR A 456 33.47 -36.21 -7.80
N PHE A 457 32.35 -36.42 -7.11
CA PHE A 457 31.12 -36.93 -7.72
C PHE A 457 30.46 -35.86 -8.60
N LEU A 458 30.23 -34.66 -8.06
CA LEU A 458 29.62 -33.57 -8.82
C LEU A 458 30.54 -33.07 -9.95
N HIS A 459 31.87 -33.11 -9.76
CA HIS A 459 32.83 -32.87 -10.85
C HIS A 459 32.76 -33.95 -11.94
N GLY A 460 32.61 -35.24 -11.57
CA GLY A 460 32.43 -36.32 -12.55
C GLY A 460 31.11 -36.21 -13.34
N VAL A 461 30.03 -35.77 -12.70
CA VAL A 461 28.74 -35.51 -13.36
C VAL A 461 28.86 -34.35 -14.35
N ARG A 462 29.56 -33.26 -13.97
CA ARG A 462 29.89 -32.17 -14.91
C ARG A 462 30.65 -32.68 -16.13
N ASP A 463 31.70 -33.47 -15.91
CA ASP A 463 32.56 -33.94 -17.00
C ASP A 463 31.75 -34.77 -17.99
N LEU A 464 30.88 -35.66 -17.50
CA LEU A 464 29.93 -36.42 -18.32
C LEU A 464 28.97 -35.51 -19.12
N LEU A 465 28.38 -34.51 -18.48
CA LEU A 465 27.46 -33.58 -19.15
C LEU A 465 28.18 -32.72 -20.21
N SER A 466 29.42 -32.30 -19.94
CA SER A 466 30.23 -31.50 -20.87
C SER A 466 30.57 -32.25 -22.16
N ILE A 467 30.74 -33.57 -22.09
CA ILE A 467 30.99 -34.43 -23.24
C ILE A 467 29.76 -34.46 -24.18
N TYR A 468 28.55 -34.39 -23.63
CA TYR A 468 27.31 -34.40 -24.41
C TYR A 468 26.98 -33.04 -25.04
N SER A 469 27.31 -31.93 -24.40
CA SER A 469 26.91 -30.59 -24.88
C SER A 469 27.77 -30.03 -26.02
N ASN A 470 28.80 -30.74 -26.50
CA ASN A 470 29.72 -30.29 -27.57
C ASN A 470 30.30 -28.87 -27.35
N ALA A 471 30.34 -28.40 -26.09
CA ALA A 471 30.92 -27.13 -25.73
C ALA A 471 32.46 -27.29 -25.66
N GLN A 472 33.12 -27.28 -26.82
CA GLN A 472 34.55 -26.99 -26.88
C GLN A 472 34.78 -25.52 -26.47
N ALA A 473 34.89 -25.25 -25.17
CA ALA A 473 35.54 -24.04 -24.66
C ALA A 473 35.78 -24.15 -23.15
N GLY A 474 36.98 -24.65 -22.78
CA GLY A 474 37.55 -24.52 -21.44
C GLY A 474 36.87 -25.36 -20.35
N LEU A 475 37.65 -26.18 -19.66
CA LEU A 475 37.27 -26.69 -18.34
C LEU A 475 37.01 -25.49 -17.43
N SER A 476 35.76 -25.01 -17.35
CA SER A 476 35.39 -24.00 -16.37
C SER A 476 35.66 -24.61 -15.01
N THR A 477 36.70 -24.10 -14.35
CA THR A 477 37.09 -24.50 -12.99
C THR A 477 35.98 -24.19 -11.99
N TYR A 478 35.01 -23.36 -12.37
CA TYR A 478 33.85 -23.01 -11.57
C TYR A 478 32.59 -23.67 -12.12
N VAL A 479 31.92 -24.47 -11.28
CA VAL A 479 30.59 -25.01 -11.55
C VAL A 479 29.65 -24.75 -10.37
N SER A 480 28.50 -24.17 -10.68
CA SER A 480 27.41 -23.98 -9.72
C SER A 480 26.53 -25.24 -9.71
N ALA A 481 26.15 -25.71 -8.51
CA ALA A 481 25.20 -26.80 -8.34
C ALA A 481 23.89 -26.62 -9.15
N PRO A 482 23.26 -25.42 -9.21
CA PRO A 482 22.08 -25.21 -10.06
C PRO A 482 22.37 -25.34 -11.56
N GLY A 483 23.58 -24.99 -12.03
CA GLY A 483 23.98 -25.17 -13.43
C GLY A 483 24.02 -26.63 -13.85
N ILE A 484 24.51 -27.52 -12.99
CA ILE A 484 24.47 -28.98 -13.22
C ILE A 484 23.02 -29.47 -13.30
N VAL A 485 22.16 -29.04 -12.37
CA VAL A 485 20.75 -29.44 -12.35
C VAL A 485 20.03 -29.01 -13.64
N GLN A 486 20.30 -27.80 -14.13
CA GLN A 486 19.72 -27.32 -15.37
C GLN A 486 20.17 -28.16 -16.58
N GLN A 487 21.45 -28.51 -16.68
CA GLN A 487 21.98 -29.37 -17.74
C GLN A 487 21.42 -30.79 -17.70
N ILE A 488 21.21 -31.36 -16.50
CA ILE A 488 20.54 -32.66 -16.34
C ILE A 488 19.08 -32.58 -16.80
N SER A 489 18.38 -31.50 -16.43
CA SER A 489 16.98 -31.32 -16.81
C SER A 489 16.78 -31.16 -18.33
N SER A 490 17.70 -30.49 -19.03
CA SER A 490 17.67 -30.40 -20.49
C SER A 490 17.95 -31.75 -21.15
N LEU A 491 18.91 -32.52 -20.63
CA LEU A 491 19.21 -33.85 -21.16
C LEU A 491 18.03 -34.80 -20.94
N GLN A 492 17.34 -34.68 -19.81
CA GLN A 492 16.11 -35.42 -19.54
C GLN A 492 14.99 -35.04 -20.51
N SER A 493 14.80 -33.76 -20.83
CA SER A 493 13.82 -33.37 -21.86
C SER A 493 14.18 -33.92 -23.24
N ASP A 494 15.45 -33.90 -23.61
CA ASP A 494 15.93 -34.40 -24.91
C ASP A 494 15.73 -35.92 -25.02
N LEU A 495 16.00 -36.67 -23.94
CA LEU A 495 15.73 -38.11 -23.89
C LEU A 495 14.23 -38.40 -24.03
N MET A 496 13.36 -37.63 -23.39
CA MET A 496 11.92 -37.79 -23.52
C MET A 496 11.43 -37.50 -24.93
N SER A 497 11.99 -36.48 -25.62
CA SER A 497 11.65 -36.21 -27.01
C SER A 497 12.13 -37.31 -27.95
N LEU A 498 13.37 -37.80 -27.78
CA LEU A 498 13.92 -38.91 -28.57
C LEU A 498 13.14 -40.21 -28.34
N GLN A 499 12.73 -40.49 -27.11
CA GLN A 499 11.90 -41.65 -26.80
C GLN A 499 10.52 -41.53 -27.44
N SER A 500 9.90 -40.34 -27.40
CA SER A 500 8.64 -40.07 -28.09
C SER A 500 8.76 -40.19 -29.62
N GLU A 501 9.87 -39.74 -30.21
CA GLU A 501 10.13 -39.90 -31.65
C GLU A 501 10.30 -41.38 -32.02
N LEU A 502 10.97 -42.16 -31.18
CA LEU A 502 11.15 -43.60 -31.39
C LEU A 502 9.84 -44.39 -31.24
N GLU A 503 9.03 -44.06 -30.24
CA GLU A 503 7.79 -44.78 -29.93
C GLU A 503 6.63 -44.41 -30.87
N HIS A 504 6.58 -43.17 -31.37
CA HIS A 504 5.43 -42.67 -32.15
C HIS A 504 5.79 -42.27 -33.58
N ALA A 505 6.79 -41.42 -33.80
CA ALA A 505 7.05 -40.85 -35.12
C ALA A 505 7.56 -41.91 -36.12
N LEU A 506 8.52 -42.75 -35.72
CA LEU A 506 9.09 -43.79 -36.57
C LEU A 506 8.08 -44.89 -36.99
N PRO A 507 7.27 -45.45 -36.07
CA PRO A 507 6.20 -46.37 -36.44
C PRO A 507 5.13 -45.73 -37.33
N ASP A 508 4.74 -44.48 -37.06
CA ASP A 508 3.75 -43.77 -37.88
C ASP A 508 4.25 -43.48 -39.29
N ASP A 509 5.52 -43.07 -39.44
CA ASP A 509 6.14 -42.87 -40.75
C ASP A 509 6.31 -44.20 -41.51
N ARG A 510 6.71 -45.27 -40.82
CA ARG A 510 6.75 -46.61 -41.41
C ARG A 510 5.36 -47.04 -41.88
N ASN A 511 4.33 -46.86 -41.05
CA ASN A 511 2.94 -47.19 -41.41
C ASN A 511 2.45 -46.35 -42.58
N ARG A 512 2.83 -45.06 -42.63
CA ARG A 512 2.54 -44.16 -43.75
C ARG A 512 3.16 -44.68 -45.05
N CYS A 513 4.46 -45.01 -45.05
CA CYS A 513 5.13 -45.55 -46.23
C CYS A 513 4.53 -46.89 -46.68
N ILE A 514 4.16 -47.77 -45.74
CA ILE A 514 3.48 -49.04 -46.06
C ILE A 514 2.12 -48.77 -46.70
N ASN A 515 1.34 -47.84 -46.15
CA ASN A 515 0.04 -47.46 -46.70
C ASN A 515 0.17 -46.84 -48.09
N GLU A 516 1.14 -45.95 -48.30
CA GLU A 516 1.45 -45.37 -49.61
C GLU A 516 1.82 -46.47 -50.63
N LEU A 517 2.69 -47.41 -50.26
CA LEU A 517 3.01 -48.57 -51.09
C LEU A 517 1.76 -49.41 -51.40
N CYS A 518 0.89 -49.67 -50.42
CA CYS A 518 -0.37 -50.37 -50.64
C CYS A 518 -1.30 -49.62 -51.61
N THR A 519 -1.42 -48.30 -51.49
CA THR A 519 -2.22 -47.49 -52.43
C THR A 519 -1.64 -47.50 -53.84
N LEU A 520 -0.31 -47.43 -53.97
CA LEU A 520 0.37 -47.52 -55.26
C LEU A 520 0.14 -48.89 -55.90
N VAL A 521 0.25 -49.97 -55.14
CA VAL A 521 -0.05 -51.33 -55.62
C VAL A 521 -1.52 -51.45 -56.04
N GLN A 522 -2.47 -50.90 -55.27
CA GLN A 522 -3.88 -50.87 -55.65
C GLN A 522 -4.12 -50.07 -56.94
N SER A 523 -3.47 -48.92 -57.10
CA SER A 523 -3.58 -48.12 -58.32
C SER A 523 -3.01 -48.86 -59.53
N LEU A 524 -1.89 -49.56 -59.36
CA LEU A 524 -1.26 -50.38 -60.39
C LEU A 524 -2.14 -51.59 -60.75
N GLN A 525 -2.79 -52.21 -59.76
CA GLN A 525 -3.79 -53.25 -60.00
C GLN A 525 -4.99 -52.71 -60.77
N GLN A 526 -5.51 -51.52 -60.46
CA GLN A 526 -6.61 -50.90 -61.21
C GLN A 526 -6.24 -50.56 -62.65
N LEU A 527 -4.98 -50.15 -62.89
CA LEU A 527 -4.47 -49.85 -64.23
C LEU A 527 -4.28 -51.12 -65.07
N LEU A 528 -3.72 -52.19 -64.49
CA LEU A 528 -3.46 -53.46 -65.18
C LEU A 528 -4.72 -54.29 -65.38
N PHE A 529 -5.65 -54.25 -64.41
CA PHE A 529 -6.86 -55.05 -64.38
C PHE A 529 -8.06 -54.12 -64.30
N ALA A 530 -8.64 -53.86 -65.47
CA ALA A 530 -9.80 -53.00 -65.65
C ALA A 530 -11.08 -53.59 -65.02
N SER A 531 -11.17 -53.62 -63.69
CA SER A 531 -12.32 -54.02 -62.85
C SER A 531 -12.56 -55.52 -62.64
N SER A 532 -11.60 -56.41 -62.95
CA SER A 532 -11.68 -57.84 -62.63
C SER A 532 -10.29 -58.47 -62.52
N THR A 533 -9.99 -59.11 -61.39
CA THR A 533 -8.72 -59.80 -61.10
C THR A 533 -8.52 -61.12 -61.86
N THR A 534 -9.49 -61.53 -62.70
CA THR A 534 -9.44 -62.76 -63.50
C THR A 534 -9.27 -62.53 -65.00
N ALA A 535 -9.08 -61.28 -65.45
CA ALA A 535 -8.73 -60.98 -66.84
C ALA A 535 -7.20 -60.92 -67.04
N GLN A 536 -6.70 -61.30 -68.23
CA GLN A 536 -5.27 -61.18 -68.57
C GLN A 536 -4.80 -59.71 -68.46
N PRO A 537 -3.56 -59.46 -67.98
CA PRO A 537 -3.07 -58.11 -67.78
C PRO A 537 -3.01 -57.34 -69.10
N ILE A 538 -3.68 -56.19 -69.15
CA ILE A 538 -3.69 -55.31 -70.32
C ILE A 538 -2.39 -54.50 -70.28
N LEU A 539 -1.35 -54.99 -70.98
CA LEU A 539 -0.02 -54.34 -71.04
C LEU A 539 0.04 -53.18 -72.05
N THR A 540 -0.99 -53.01 -72.88
CA THR A 540 -1.06 -51.96 -73.89
C THR A 540 -1.95 -50.80 -73.41
N PRO A 541 -1.45 -49.55 -73.43
CA PRO A 541 -2.26 -48.38 -73.09
C PRO A 541 -3.54 -48.31 -73.92
N ARG A 542 -4.69 -48.04 -73.30
CA ARG A 542 -6.01 -48.03 -73.97
C ARG A 542 -6.09 -47.09 -75.17
N THR A 543 -5.32 -46.00 -75.18
CA THR A 543 -5.21 -45.09 -76.31
C THR A 543 -4.61 -45.78 -77.53
N LEU A 544 -3.51 -46.51 -77.35
CA LEU A 544 -2.88 -47.31 -78.40
C LEU A 544 -3.78 -48.45 -78.89
N MET A 545 -4.56 -49.07 -78.02
CA MET A 545 -5.48 -50.14 -78.42
C MET A 545 -6.59 -49.61 -79.35
N LYS A 546 -7.13 -48.41 -79.07
CA LYS A 546 -8.09 -47.77 -79.98
C LYS A 546 -7.48 -47.43 -81.34
N GLU A 547 -6.28 -46.86 -81.36
CA GLU A 547 -5.58 -46.54 -82.62
C GLU A 547 -5.23 -47.81 -83.43
N LEU A 548 -4.88 -48.91 -82.75
CA LEU A 548 -4.65 -50.21 -83.38
C LEU A 548 -5.93 -50.80 -84.00
N ASP A 549 -7.05 -50.74 -83.28
CA ASP A 549 -8.36 -51.21 -83.80
C ASP A 549 -8.82 -50.37 -85.02
N GLU A 550 -8.59 -49.06 -84.98
CA GLU A 550 -8.87 -48.16 -86.11
C GLU A 550 -7.96 -48.43 -87.32
N MET A 551 -6.67 -48.70 -87.07
CA MET A 551 -5.73 -49.10 -88.11
C MET A 551 -6.11 -50.46 -88.72
N GLU A 552 -6.55 -51.42 -87.91
CA GLU A 552 -6.96 -52.75 -88.39
C GLU A 552 -8.21 -52.67 -89.27
N LYS A 553 -9.18 -51.79 -88.93
CA LYS A 553 -10.32 -51.48 -89.79
C LYS A 553 -9.90 -50.86 -91.12
N ALA A 554 -9.02 -49.86 -91.10
CA ALA A 554 -8.52 -49.23 -92.32
C ALA A 554 -7.78 -50.23 -93.21
N ASN A 555 -7.03 -51.17 -92.61
CA ASN A 555 -6.32 -52.20 -93.34
C ASN A 555 -7.28 -53.21 -94.01
N ALA A 556 -8.38 -53.56 -93.34
CA ALA A 556 -9.43 -54.41 -93.92
C ALA A 556 -10.14 -53.73 -95.11
N GLU A 557 -10.43 -52.43 -95.01
CA GLU A 557 -11.01 -51.65 -96.12
C GLU A 557 -10.05 -51.58 -97.32
N LEU A 558 -8.75 -51.36 -97.07
CA LEU A 558 -7.74 -51.35 -98.12
C LEU A 558 -7.62 -52.70 -98.82
N ALA A 559 -7.63 -53.80 -98.06
CA ALA A 559 -7.58 -55.15 -98.61
C ALA A 559 -8.79 -55.43 -99.54
N ALA A 560 -9.99 -55.00 -99.15
CA ALA A 560 -11.19 -55.15 -99.98
C ALA A 560 -11.09 -54.37 -101.31
N ALA A 561 -10.58 -53.14 -101.28
CA ALA A 561 -10.40 -52.33 -102.49
C ALA A 561 -9.36 -52.92 -103.46
N VAL A 562 -8.28 -53.50 -102.94
CA VAL A 562 -7.24 -54.15 -103.77
C VAL A 562 -7.79 -55.38 -104.49
N GLU A 563 -8.60 -56.20 -103.81
CA GLU A 563 -9.25 -57.37 -104.41
C GLU A 563 -10.16 -56.95 -105.59
N GLU A 564 -10.96 -55.89 -105.44
CA GLU A 564 -11.84 -55.40 -106.51
C GLU A 564 -11.05 -55.01 -107.78
N VAL A 565 -9.95 -54.27 -107.62
CA VAL A 565 -9.09 -53.85 -108.74
C VAL A 565 -8.44 -55.06 -109.42
N SER A 566 -8.01 -56.05 -108.64
CA SER A 566 -7.40 -57.27 -109.17
C SER A 566 -8.39 -58.08 -110.03
N LEU A 567 -9.66 -58.10 -109.63
CA LEU A 567 -10.73 -58.83 -110.30
C LEU A 567 -11.06 -58.19 -111.66
N GLU A 568 -11.13 -56.86 -111.73
CA GLU A 568 -11.28 -56.12 -112.97
C GLU A 568 -10.10 -56.31 -113.95
N HIS A 569 -8.87 -56.36 -113.42
CA HIS A 569 -7.69 -56.66 -114.23
C HIS A 569 -7.76 -58.05 -114.88
N ASN A 570 -8.16 -59.05 -114.10
CA ASN A 570 -8.29 -60.43 -114.58
C ASN A 570 -9.36 -60.58 -115.67
N LYS A 571 -10.52 -59.92 -115.54
CA LYS A 571 -11.57 -59.91 -116.58
C LYS A 571 -11.04 -59.39 -117.91
N LYS A 572 -10.33 -58.25 -117.92
CA LYS A 572 -9.78 -57.66 -119.15
C LYS A 572 -8.71 -58.57 -119.80
N LYS A 573 -7.91 -59.25 -118.98
CA LYS A 573 -6.88 -60.18 -119.46
C LYS A 573 -7.46 -61.38 -120.22
N GLU A 574 -8.58 -61.92 -119.76
CA GLU A 574 -9.25 -63.05 -120.43
C GLU A 574 -9.88 -62.65 -121.77
N ILE A 575 -10.45 -61.44 -121.89
CA ILE A 575 -10.99 -60.93 -123.17
C ILE A 575 -9.91 -60.90 -124.27
N VAL A 576 -8.68 -60.51 -123.91
CA VAL A 576 -7.55 -60.41 -124.85
C VAL A 576 -7.09 -61.78 -125.35
N LYS A 577 -7.13 -62.82 -124.51
CA LYS A 577 -6.71 -64.17 -124.91
C LYS A 577 -7.62 -64.77 -125.99
N HIS A 578 -8.93 -64.56 -125.90
CA HIS A 578 -9.89 -65.20 -126.79
C HIS A 578 -9.89 -64.67 -128.24
N HIS A 579 -9.40 -63.44 -128.50
CA HIS A 579 -9.40 -62.81 -129.84
C HIS A 579 -8.01 -62.73 -130.50
N SER A 580 -7.08 -63.61 -130.14
CA SER A 580 -5.65 -63.50 -130.51
C SER A 580 -5.36 -63.56 -132.03
N GLN A 581 -6.07 -64.40 -132.79
CA GLN A 581 -5.85 -64.56 -134.23
C GLN A 581 -6.38 -63.36 -135.04
N GLU A 582 -7.56 -62.84 -134.70
CA GLU A 582 -8.15 -61.67 -135.34
C GLU A 582 -7.32 -60.41 -135.07
N LEU A 583 -6.80 -60.25 -133.85
CA LEU A 583 -5.87 -59.18 -133.51
C LEU A 583 -4.55 -59.27 -134.29
N ALA A 584 -4.04 -60.47 -134.56
CA ALA A 584 -2.82 -60.65 -135.36
C ALA A 584 -3.06 -60.29 -136.84
N LEU A 585 -4.21 -60.67 -137.39
CA LEU A 585 -4.60 -60.32 -138.77
C LEU A 585 -4.91 -58.82 -138.90
N GLN A 586 -5.63 -58.22 -137.94
CA GLN A 586 -5.86 -56.77 -137.88
C GLN A 586 -4.53 -56.02 -137.76
N ARG A 587 -3.61 -56.45 -136.89
CA ARG A 587 -2.27 -55.84 -136.78
C ARG A 587 -1.51 -55.91 -138.10
N ARG A 588 -1.57 -57.04 -138.81
CA ARG A 588 -0.87 -57.20 -140.10
C ARG A 588 -1.50 -56.36 -141.22
N VAL A 589 -2.84 -56.32 -141.30
CA VAL A 589 -3.58 -55.43 -142.22
C VAL A 589 -3.33 -53.96 -141.89
N PHE A 590 -3.28 -53.59 -140.60
CA PHE A 590 -2.98 -52.24 -140.15
C PHE A 590 -1.56 -51.83 -140.56
N VAL A 591 -0.58 -52.72 -140.38
CA VAL A 591 0.81 -52.48 -140.82
C VAL A 591 0.91 -52.36 -142.34
N ASP A 592 0.30 -53.27 -143.11
CA ASP A 592 0.35 -53.22 -144.59
C ASP A 592 -0.37 -52.00 -145.16
N PHE A 593 -1.45 -51.54 -144.52
CA PHE A 593 -2.20 -50.34 -144.91
C PHE A 593 -1.36 -49.05 -144.79
N PHE A 594 -0.57 -48.88 -143.72
CA PHE A 594 0.27 -47.70 -143.54
C PHE A 594 1.63 -47.78 -144.27
N CYS A 595 2.16 -48.99 -144.52
CA CYS A 595 3.53 -49.14 -145.02
C CYS A 595 3.65 -49.48 -146.51
N ASN A 596 2.69 -50.19 -147.14
CA ASN A 596 2.81 -50.63 -148.54
C ASN A 596 1.44 -50.87 -149.23
N PRO A 597 0.71 -49.82 -149.66
CA PRO A 597 -0.65 -49.95 -150.20
C PRO A 597 -0.73 -50.70 -151.55
N ASP A 598 0.31 -50.65 -152.37
CA ASP A 598 0.32 -51.39 -153.65
C ASP A 598 0.41 -52.91 -153.46
N ARG A 599 1.09 -53.34 -152.39
CA ARG A 599 1.16 -54.76 -152.01
C ARG A 599 -0.20 -55.28 -151.56
N LEU A 600 -0.95 -54.50 -150.78
CA LEU A 600 -2.32 -54.81 -150.41
C LEU A 600 -3.23 -54.93 -151.65
N ARG A 601 -3.10 -54.01 -152.63
CA ARG A 601 -3.85 -54.10 -153.89
C ARG A 601 -3.49 -55.35 -154.69
N SER A 602 -2.21 -55.76 -154.71
CA SER A 602 -1.80 -56.99 -155.37
C SER A 602 -2.37 -58.23 -154.69
N GLN A 603 -2.35 -58.29 -153.36
CA GLN A 603 -2.92 -59.40 -152.59
C GLN A 603 -4.44 -59.48 -152.74
N VAL A 604 -5.14 -58.34 -152.75
CA VAL A 604 -6.58 -58.31 -153.02
C VAL A 604 -6.88 -58.77 -154.45
N ARG A 605 -6.10 -58.35 -155.45
CA ARG A 605 -6.25 -58.86 -156.82
C ARG A 605 -5.98 -60.36 -156.92
N GLU A 606 -4.97 -60.87 -156.22
CA GLU A 606 -4.62 -62.30 -156.19
C GLU A 606 -5.69 -63.13 -155.46
N LEU A 607 -6.25 -62.60 -154.36
CA LEU A 607 -7.42 -63.17 -153.70
C LEU A 607 -8.64 -63.16 -154.63
N THR A 608 -8.87 -62.08 -155.36
CA THR A 608 -9.97 -62.01 -156.33
C THR A 608 -9.77 -62.99 -157.48
N ALA A 609 -8.53 -63.19 -157.94
CA ALA A 609 -8.19 -64.17 -158.95
C ALA A 609 -8.33 -65.61 -158.44
N ARG A 610 -7.94 -65.89 -157.19
CA ARG A 610 -8.13 -67.20 -156.55
C ARG A 610 -9.60 -67.52 -156.34
N VAL A 611 -10.41 -66.55 -155.95
CA VAL A 611 -11.87 -66.72 -155.85
C VAL A 611 -12.48 -66.97 -157.23
N ARG A 612 -12.02 -66.29 -158.28
CA ARG A 612 -12.50 -66.56 -159.65
C ARG A 612 -12.04 -67.90 -160.21
N ALA A 613 -10.84 -68.35 -159.90
CA ALA A 613 -10.34 -69.67 -160.31
C ALA A 613 -11.15 -70.81 -159.65
N LEU A 614 -11.62 -70.59 -158.41
CA LEU A 614 -12.54 -71.49 -157.70
C LEU A 614 -13.98 -71.43 -158.22
N GLN A 615 -14.34 -70.45 -159.06
CA GLN A 615 -15.68 -70.32 -159.65
C GLN A 615 -15.79 -70.86 -161.09
N ALA A 616 -14.68 -71.31 -161.69
CA ALA A 616 -14.66 -71.94 -163.02
C ALA A 616 -14.43 -73.47 -162.96
N SER A 617 -14.53 -74.07 -161.77
CA SER A 617 -14.63 -75.53 -161.57
C SER A 617 -16.06 -75.97 -161.29
#